data_AF-A0A1Q8ZE44-F1
#
_entry.id   AF-A0A1Q8ZE44-F1
#
_cell.length_a   1.000
_cell.length_b   1.000
_cell.length_c   1.000
_cell.angle_alpha   90.00
_cell.angle_beta   90.00
_cell.angle_gamma   90.00
#
_symmetry.space_group_name_H-M   'P 1'
#
loop_
_entity.id
_entity.type
_entity.pdbx_description
1 polymer ?
#
loop_
_entity_poly.entity_id
_entity_poly.type
_entity_poly.pdbx_seq_one_letter_code
_entity_poly.pdbx_strand_id
1 'polypeptide(L)'
;MSDRKTRGTAGDKTICLPIAEGIDYEQLVKDTAGFRTYLDSQIAEHPELFPTRIGEGYCLHGFIHSDRLGITTRRIRLKCNRDSYQIRPDRVMPYMVGTTEEVEKGLYLRRYGVPYEGIAHVLGHSAMYWYRATQAMGRASIVGSRVKDPEAIPPSPRC
;
A
#
# COMPACT_ATOMS: atom_id res chain seq x y z
N MET A 1 -26.20 -15.22 18.62
CA MET A 1 -26.08 -13.84 18.10
C MET A 1 -24.78 -13.78 17.31
N SER A 2 -24.85 -13.56 16.00
CA SER A 2 -23.66 -13.53 15.14
C SER A 2 -22.81 -12.32 15.51
N ASP A 3 -21.57 -12.56 15.96
CA ASP A 3 -20.60 -11.51 16.22
C ASP A 3 -20.39 -10.69 14.95
N ARG A 4 -20.87 -9.45 14.97
CA ARG A 4 -20.76 -8.53 13.84
C ARG A 4 -19.30 -8.13 13.74
N LYS A 5 -18.54 -8.84 12.90
CA LYS A 5 -17.10 -8.59 12.63
C LYS A 5 -16.89 -7.09 12.45
N THR A 6 -16.18 -6.47 13.40
CA THR A 6 -15.85 -5.05 13.39
C THR A 6 -15.24 -4.72 12.03
N ARG A 7 -15.80 -3.73 11.32
CA ARG A 7 -15.21 -3.30 10.04
C ARG A 7 -13.78 -2.85 10.34
N GLY A 8 -12.79 -3.54 9.77
CA GLY A 8 -11.40 -3.11 9.86
C GLY A 8 -11.25 -1.70 9.30
N THR A 9 -10.23 -0.98 9.75
CA THR A 9 -9.93 0.37 9.27
C THR A 9 -9.62 0.30 7.79
N ALA A 10 -10.08 1.29 7.03
CA ALA A 10 -9.82 1.33 5.61
C ALA A 10 -8.31 1.47 5.36
N GLY A 11 -7.71 0.47 4.70
CA GLY A 11 -6.26 0.34 4.52
C GLY A 11 -5.60 -0.79 5.33
N ASP A 12 -6.26 -1.33 6.36
CA ASP A 12 -5.68 -2.36 7.25
C ASP A 12 -5.39 -3.70 6.57
N LYS A 13 -5.98 -3.93 5.39
CA LYS A 13 -5.85 -5.18 4.62
C LYS A 13 -5.08 -5.01 3.32
N THR A 14 -4.20 -4.01 3.26
CA THR A 14 -3.31 -3.79 2.11
C THR A 14 -1.87 -3.75 2.61
N ILE A 15 -1.03 -4.63 2.05
CA ILE A 15 0.41 -4.68 2.31
C ILE A 15 1.09 -3.96 1.16
N CYS A 16 1.91 -2.97 1.48
CA CYS A 16 2.74 -2.26 0.52
C CYS A 16 4.08 -2.98 0.40
N LEU A 17 4.43 -3.46 -0.79
CA LEU A 17 5.74 -4.06 -1.03
C LEU A 17 6.62 -3.12 -1.87
N PRO A 18 7.89 -2.92 -1.48
CA PRO A 18 8.87 -2.31 -2.35
C PRO A 18 9.13 -3.28 -3.51
N ILE A 19 8.87 -2.83 -4.73
CA ILE A 19 9.18 -3.64 -5.92
C ILE A 19 10.41 -3.06 -6.56
N ALA A 20 11.47 -3.87 -6.61
CA ALA A 20 12.73 -3.43 -7.18
C ALA A 20 12.57 -2.96 -8.63
N GLU A 21 13.29 -1.89 -8.97
CA GLU A 21 13.34 -1.37 -10.34
C GLU A 21 13.86 -2.46 -11.29
N GLY A 22 13.17 -2.64 -12.43
CA GLY A 22 13.49 -3.66 -13.44
C GLY A 22 12.69 -4.97 -13.32
N ILE A 23 11.90 -5.16 -12.26
CA ILE A 23 10.95 -6.27 -12.18
C ILE A 23 9.66 -5.90 -12.90
N ASP A 24 9.29 -6.67 -13.92
CA ASP A 24 7.96 -6.59 -14.52
C ASP A 24 6.93 -7.17 -13.54
N TYR A 25 6.28 -6.28 -12.79
CA TYR A 25 5.26 -6.64 -11.81
C TYR A 25 4.06 -7.35 -12.46
N GLU A 26 3.66 -6.99 -13.68
CA GLU A 26 2.49 -7.59 -14.30
C GLU A 26 2.75 -9.05 -14.68
N GLN A 27 3.96 -9.33 -15.16
CA GLN A 27 4.39 -10.70 -15.41
C GLN A 27 4.60 -11.47 -14.10
N LEU A 28 5.25 -10.86 -13.10
CA LEU A 28 5.48 -11.49 -11.80
C LEU A 28 4.15 -11.87 -11.13
N VAL A 29 3.14 -11.01 -11.15
CA VAL A 29 1.83 -11.30 -10.55
C VAL A 29 1.15 -12.50 -11.21
N LYS A 30 1.30 -12.69 -12.52
CA LYS A 30 0.72 -13.82 -13.26
C LYS A 30 1.42 -15.13 -12.92
N ASP A 31 2.74 -15.12 -12.74
CA ASP A 31 3.50 -16.31 -12.34
C ASP A 31 3.27 -16.65 -10.86
N THR A 32 2.63 -17.79 -10.61
CA THR A 32 2.32 -18.23 -9.24
C THR A 32 3.55 -18.68 -8.47
N ALA A 33 4.50 -19.37 -9.12
CA ALA A 33 5.68 -19.89 -8.45
C ALA A 33 6.72 -18.78 -8.22
N GLY A 34 6.96 -17.95 -9.25
CA GLY A 34 7.82 -16.78 -9.16
C GLY A 34 7.32 -15.77 -8.13
N PHE A 35 6.02 -15.44 -8.14
CA PHE A 35 5.45 -14.53 -7.14
C PHE A 35 5.60 -15.06 -5.72
N ARG A 36 5.42 -16.38 -5.51
CA ARG A 36 5.60 -16.98 -4.19
C ARG A 36 7.04 -16.86 -3.70
N THR A 37 7.99 -17.20 -4.57
CA THR A 37 9.43 -17.13 -4.26
C THR A 37 9.84 -15.68 -3.94
N TYR A 38 9.39 -14.72 -4.75
CA TYR A 38 9.63 -13.30 -4.50
C TYR A 38 9.03 -12.87 -3.16
N LEU A 39 7.78 -13.24 -2.88
CA LEU A 39 7.12 -12.87 -1.64
C LEU A 39 7.80 -13.48 -0.41
N ASP A 40 8.25 -14.74 -0.49
CA ASP A 40 9.00 -15.40 0.58
C ASP A 40 10.33 -14.66 0.86
N SER A 41 11.02 -14.18 -0.19
CA SER A 41 12.23 -13.35 -0.02
C SER A 41 11.93 -12.01 0.67
N GLN A 42 10.83 -11.36 0.29
CA GLN A 42 10.40 -10.09 0.89
C GLN A 42 9.94 -10.24 2.34
N ILE A 43 9.33 -11.38 2.70
CA ILE A 43 8.98 -11.70 4.09
C ILE A 43 10.25 -11.86 4.95
N ALA A 44 11.30 -12.47 4.39
CA ALA A 44 12.57 -12.63 5.08
C ALA A 44 13.33 -11.29 5.25
N GLU A 45 13.30 -10.43 4.22
CA GLU A 45 14.00 -9.15 4.21
C GLU A 45 13.28 -8.06 5.01
N HIS A 46 11.94 -8.03 4.96
CA HIS A 46 11.10 -7.00 5.56
C HIS A 46 9.90 -7.60 6.32
N PRO A 47 10.13 -8.43 7.36
CA PRO A 47 9.05 -9.06 8.12
C PRO A 47 8.08 -8.05 8.76
N GLU A 48 8.52 -6.82 9.01
CA GLU A 48 7.74 -5.73 9.57
C GLU A 48 6.58 -5.25 8.68
N LEU A 49 6.67 -5.46 7.36
CA LEU A 49 5.62 -5.10 6.42
C LEU A 49 4.43 -6.07 6.48
N PHE A 50 4.63 -7.23 7.11
CA PHE A 50 3.66 -8.30 7.14
C PHE A 50 3.03 -8.45 8.52
N PRO A 51 1.80 -9.02 8.60
CA PRO A 51 1.20 -9.38 9.87
C PRO A 51 2.09 -10.37 10.64
N THR A 52 2.20 -10.21 11.95
CA THR A 52 3.12 -10.98 12.83
C THR A 52 3.03 -12.50 12.66
N ARG A 53 1.85 -13.02 12.29
CA ARG A 53 1.58 -14.45 12.13
C ARG A 53 1.80 -14.97 10.70
N ILE A 54 2.42 -14.20 9.81
CA ILE A 54 2.68 -14.66 8.43
C ILE A 54 3.64 -15.86 8.38
N GLY A 55 4.52 -16.01 9.37
CA GLY A 55 5.41 -17.16 9.51
C GLY A 55 4.69 -18.50 9.69
N GLU A 56 3.42 -18.49 10.11
CA GLU A 56 2.58 -19.70 10.15
C GLU A 56 2.09 -20.13 8.75
N GLY A 57 2.41 -19.33 7.73
CA GLY A 57 2.17 -19.60 6.34
C GLY A 57 0.94 -18.88 5.77
N TYR A 58 0.97 -18.73 4.45
CA TYR A 58 -0.08 -18.10 3.67
C TYR A 58 -0.40 -18.90 2.40
N CYS A 59 -1.54 -18.57 1.79
CA CYS A 59 -1.96 -19.05 0.49
C CYS A 59 -2.20 -17.86 -0.46
N LEU A 60 -1.84 -18.01 -1.72
CA LEU A 60 -2.20 -17.03 -2.75
C LEU A 60 -3.71 -17.13 -3.01
N HIS A 61 -4.42 -16.00 -2.92
CA HIS A 61 -5.87 -15.92 -2.92
C HIS A 61 -6.38 -15.00 -4.05
N GLY A 62 -6.16 -15.41 -5.29
CA GLY A 62 -6.68 -14.73 -6.48
C GLY A 62 -6.13 -13.32 -6.70
N PHE A 63 -6.84 -12.58 -7.56
CA PHE A 63 -6.42 -11.30 -8.10
C PHE A 63 -7.46 -10.20 -7.83
N ILE A 64 -6.99 -8.95 -7.81
CA ILE A 64 -7.81 -7.74 -7.84
C ILE A 64 -7.31 -6.91 -9.01
N HIS A 65 -8.19 -6.64 -9.96
CA HIS A 65 -7.94 -5.70 -11.04
C HIS A 65 -8.45 -4.31 -10.66
N SER A 66 -7.69 -3.28 -11.00
CA SER A 66 -8.10 -1.89 -10.83
C SER A 66 -8.27 -1.25 -12.20
N ASP A 67 -9.52 -1.03 -12.63
CA ASP A 67 -9.82 -0.44 -13.93
C ASP A 67 -9.19 0.96 -14.09
N ARG A 68 -9.07 1.70 -12.99
CA ARG A 68 -8.52 3.07 -13.01
C ARG A 68 -7.04 3.10 -13.38
N LEU A 69 -6.26 2.13 -12.88
CA LEU A 69 -4.81 2.09 -13.09
C LEU A 69 -4.41 1.04 -14.12
N GLY A 70 -5.32 0.17 -14.55
CA GLY A 70 -5.01 -1.01 -15.38
C GLY A 70 -4.17 -2.07 -14.68
N ILE A 71 -3.88 -1.92 -13.38
CA ILE A 71 -2.98 -2.81 -12.65
C ILE A 71 -3.75 -3.97 -12.04
N THR A 72 -3.22 -5.18 -12.25
CA THR A 72 -3.67 -6.38 -11.54
C THR A 72 -2.77 -6.62 -10.33
N THR A 73 -3.37 -6.77 -9.15
CA THR A 73 -2.68 -7.05 -7.89
C THR A 73 -3.07 -8.42 -7.36
N ARG A 74 -2.15 -9.07 -6.64
CA ARG A 74 -2.41 -10.37 -6.04
C ARG A 74 -2.87 -10.23 -4.60
N ARG A 75 -3.67 -11.17 -4.11
CA ARG A 75 -4.01 -11.24 -2.68
C ARG A 75 -3.37 -12.45 -2.04
N ILE A 76 -3.07 -12.33 -0.76
CA ILE A 76 -2.68 -13.44 0.09
C ILE A 76 -3.73 -13.66 1.16
N ARG A 77 -3.90 -14.91 1.59
CA ARG A 77 -4.72 -15.28 2.74
C ARG A 77 -3.82 -15.96 3.76
N LEU A 78 -3.80 -15.44 4.99
CA LEU A 78 -3.10 -16.08 6.09
C LEU A 78 -3.80 -17.38 6.48
N LYS A 79 -3.03 -18.43 6.80
CA LYS A 79 -3.60 -19.71 7.23
C LYS A 79 -4.21 -19.64 8.64
N CYS A 80 -3.60 -18.85 9.53
CA CYS A 80 -3.94 -18.78 10.95
C CYS A 80 -5.35 -18.23 11.22
N ASN A 81 -5.74 -17.15 10.52
CA ASN A 81 -7.00 -16.43 10.77
C ASN A 81 -7.88 -16.27 9.53
N ARG A 82 -7.43 -16.81 8.38
CA ARG A 82 -8.09 -16.68 7.06
C ARG A 82 -8.28 -15.24 6.58
N ASP A 83 -7.61 -14.26 7.19
CA ASP A 83 -7.68 -12.89 6.73
C ASP A 83 -6.92 -12.76 5.40
N SER A 84 -7.54 -12.00 4.49
CA SER A 84 -7.01 -11.76 3.16
C SER A 84 -6.47 -10.35 3.04
N TYR A 85 -5.23 -10.24 2.59
CA TYR A 85 -4.50 -9.01 2.36
C TYR A 85 -4.26 -8.83 0.87
N GLN A 86 -4.45 -7.61 0.37
CA GLN A 86 -4.05 -7.23 -0.98
C GLN A 86 -2.58 -6.83 -0.96
N ILE A 87 -1.81 -7.35 -1.92
CA ILE A 87 -0.42 -6.93 -2.14
C ILE A 87 -0.42 -5.78 -3.14
N ARG A 88 -0.02 -4.60 -2.68
CA ARG A 88 0.09 -3.39 -3.49
C ARG A 88 1.57 -3.06 -3.72
N PRO A 89 1.99 -2.74 -4.94
CA PRO A 89 3.33 -2.20 -5.19
C PRO A 89 3.46 -0.78 -4.61
N ASP A 90 4.63 -0.45 -4.08
CA ASP A 90 5.01 0.87 -3.56
C ASP A 90 4.79 2.03 -4.55
N ARG A 91 4.99 1.81 -5.86
CA ARG A 91 4.74 2.81 -6.92
C ARG A 91 3.27 3.26 -7.06
N VAL A 92 2.34 2.65 -6.35
CA VAL A 92 0.90 2.96 -6.41
C VAL A 92 0.45 3.58 -5.10
N MET A 93 -0.26 4.70 -5.15
CA MET A 93 -0.77 5.36 -3.95
C MET A 93 -1.77 4.50 -3.16
N PRO A 94 -1.92 4.73 -1.83
CA PRO A 94 -3.01 4.14 -1.05
C PRO A 94 -4.38 4.35 -1.71
N TYR A 95 -5.29 3.40 -1.52
CA TYR A 95 -6.61 3.37 -2.19
C TYR A 95 -6.56 3.33 -3.72
N MET A 96 -5.39 3.04 -4.31
CA MET A 96 -5.19 2.95 -5.76
C MET A 96 -5.67 4.22 -6.48
N VAL A 97 -5.39 5.39 -5.90
CA VAL A 97 -5.82 6.67 -6.49
C VAL A 97 -5.08 6.97 -7.79
N GLY A 98 -3.76 6.75 -7.80
CA GLY A 98 -2.82 7.10 -8.86
C GLY A 98 -1.48 6.39 -8.64
N THR A 99 -0.55 6.54 -9.58
CA THR A 99 0.86 6.18 -9.33
C THR A 99 1.54 7.27 -8.51
N THR A 100 2.59 6.91 -7.78
CA THR A 100 3.35 7.87 -6.97
C THR A 100 3.96 8.95 -7.85
N GLU A 101 4.53 8.58 -9.00
CA GLU A 101 5.13 9.51 -9.97
C GLU A 101 4.15 10.57 -10.51
N GLU A 102 2.92 10.16 -10.81
CA GLU A 102 1.87 11.07 -11.30
C GLU A 102 1.44 12.04 -10.20
N VAL A 103 1.23 11.51 -8.99
CA VAL A 103 0.60 12.24 -7.90
C VAL A 103 1.61 13.14 -7.15
N GLU A 104 2.89 12.78 -7.14
CA GLU A 104 3.97 13.49 -6.44
C GLU A 104 3.99 14.98 -6.77
N LYS A 105 3.99 15.35 -8.05
CA LYS A 105 4.07 16.74 -8.50
C LYS A 105 2.88 17.57 -7.99
N GLY A 106 1.68 17.00 -8.03
CA GLY A 106 0.48 17.68 -7.53
C GLY A 106 0.48 17.84 -6.02
N LEU A 107 0.91 16.81 -5.28
CA LEU A 107 1.05 16.90 -3.82
C LEU A 107 2.14 17.88 -3.40
N TYR A 108 3.23 17.97 -4.15
CA TYR A 108 4.28 18.97 -3.95
C TYR A 108 3.72 20.39 -4.10
N LEU A 109 2.96 20.67 -5.16
CA LEU A 109 2.28 21.96 -5.32
C LEU A 109 1.28 22.23 -4.19
N ARG A 110 0.57 21.19 -3.74
CA ARG A 110 -0.41 21.31 -2.65
C ARG A 110 0.22 21.78 -1.34
N ARG A 111 1.49 21.44 -1.09
CA ARG A 111 2.27 21.91 0.07
C ARG A 111 2.39 23.43 0.11
N TYR A 112 2.45 24.09 -1.04
CA TYR A 112 2.52 25.56 -1.15
C TYR A 112 1.15 26.25 -1.15
N GLY A 113 0.08 25.51 -0.85
CA GLY A 113 -1.27 26.08 -0.77
C GLY A 113 -1.98 26.24 -2.11
N VAL A 114 -1.45 25.67 -3.20
CA VAL A 114 -2.12 25.70 -4.51
C VAL A 114 -3.49 25.00 -4.42
N PRO A 115 -4.58 25.64 -4.89
CA PRO A 115 -5.92 25.05 -4.88
C PRO A 115 -6.00 23.84 -5.83
N TYR A 116 -6.91 22.91 -5.56
CA TYR A 116 -7.04 21.67 -6.36
C TYR A 116 -7.41 21.93 -7.82
N GLU A 117 -8.17 22.99 -8.06
CA GLU A 117 -8.54 23.49 -9.39
C GLU A 117 -7.30 23.99 -10.14
N GLY A 118 -6.38 24.66 -9.44
CA GLY A 118 -5.10 25.11 -10.02
C GLY A 118 -4.19 23.94 -10.36
N ILE A 119 -4.12 22.93 -9.49
CA ILE A 119 -3.37 21.69 -9.78
C ILE A 119 -4.00 20.97 -10.98
N ALA A 120 -5.33 20.86 -11.01
CA ALA A 120 -6.07 20.26 -12.12
C ALA A 120 -5.83 20.99 -13.45
N HIS A 121 -5.74 22.32 -13.41
CA HIS A 121 -5.47 23.13 -14.60
C HIS A 121 -4.06 22.90 -15.16
N VAL A 122 -3.05 22.72 -14.28
CA VAL A 122 -1.64 22.57 -14.70
C VAL A 122 -1.26 21.12 -15.01
N LEU A 123 -1.70 20.17 -14.20
CA LEU A 123 -1.30 18.76 -14.27
C LEU A 123 -2.39 17.84 -14.84
N GLY A 124 -3.55 18.38 -15.19
CA GLY A 124 -4.71 17.60 -15.63
C GLY A 124 -5.48 16.94 -14.49
N HIS A 125 -6.33 15.97 -14.83
CA HIS A 125 -7.34 15.38 -13.93
C HIS A 125 -8.36 16.38 -13.38
N SER A 126 -9.30 15.90 -12.58
CA SER A 126 -10.28 16.74 -11.88
C SER A 126 -9.75 17.23 -10.54
N ALA A 127 -10.23 18.39 -10.06
CA ALA A 127 -9.94 18.86 -8.70
C ALA A 127 -10.27 17.80 -7.63
N MET A 128 -11.34 17.02 -7.85
CA MET A 128 -11.72 15.92 -6.96
C MET A 128 -10.73 14.75 -6.95
N TYR A 129 -10.03 14.48 -8.05
CA TYR A 129 -8.94 13.49 -8.08
C TYR A 129 -7.81 13.91 -7.13
N TRP A 130 -7.36 15.16 -7.23
CA TRP A 130 -6.29 15.71 -6.38
C TRP A 130 -6.68 15.79 -4.91
N TYR A 131 -7.93 16.16 -4.62
CA TYR A 131 -8.48 16.08 -3.27
C TYR A 131 -8.40 14.65 -2.71
N ARG A 132 -8.85 13.65 -3.48
CA ARG A 132 -8.80 12.24 -3.06
C ARG A 132 -7.38 11.73 -2.88
N ALA A 133 -6.44 12.13 -3.74
CA ALA A 133 -5.03 11.77 -3.63
C ALA A 133 -4.42 12.31 -2.33
N THR A 134 -4.72 13.57 -1.99
CA THR A 134 -4.27 14.20 -0.75
C THR A 134 -4.87 13.50 0.48
N GLN A 135 -6.18 13.22 0.45
CA GLN A 135 -6.87 12.52 1.53
C GLN A 135 -6.39 11.07 1.72
N ALA A 136 -6.00 10.39 0.64
CA ALA A 136 -5.51 9.02 0.70
C ALA A 136 -4.23 8.90 1.54
N MET A 137 -3.33 9.89 1.48
CA MET A 137 -2.14 9.93 2.34
C MET A 137 -2.51 10.10 3.81
N GLY A 138 -3.40 11.05 4.13
CA GLY A 138 -3.79 11.35 5.51
C GLY A 138 -4.56 10.22 6.22
N ARG A 139 -5.02 9.21 5.48
CA ARG A 139 -5.74 8.05 6.02
C ARG A 139 -4.86 6.84 6.30
N ALA A 140 -3.58 6.86 5.87
CA ALA A 140 -2.66 5.80 6.22
C ALA A 140 -2.36 5.87 7.73
N SER A 141 -2.40 4.72 8.41
CA SER A 141 -2.12 4.65 9.85
C SER A 141 -0.64 4.96 10.10
N ILE A 142 -0.35 6.13 10.67
CA ILE A 142 1.01 6.56 11.04
C ILE A 142 1.60 5.67 12.14
N VAL A 143 0.75 5.10 13.02
CA VAL A 143 1.15 4.24 14.15
C VAL A 143 1.77 2.92 13.70
N GLY A 144 1.55 2.50 12.45
CA GLY A 144 2.18 1.32 11.85
C GLY A 144 3.58 1.53 11.29
N SER A 145 4.07 2.76 11.21
CA SER A 145 5.41 3.09 10.71
C SER A 145 6.45 2.85 11.83
N ARG A 146 6.85 1.60 12.03
CA ARG A 146 7.96 1.29 12.95
C ARG A 146 9.29 1.71 12.33
N VAL A 147 10.12 2.39 13.12
CA VAL A 147 11.55 2.53 12.83
C VAL A 147 12.18 1.13 12.89
N LYS A 148 12.93 0.73 11.86
CA LYS A 148 13.54 -0.62 11.77
C LYS A 148 14.54 -0.88 12.90
N ASP A 149 15.25 0.17 13.28
CA ASP A 149 16.20 0.17 14.38
C ASP A 149 15.60 0.89 15.59
N PRO A 150 15.33 0.20 16.71
CA PRO A 150 14.83 0.85 17.92
C PRO A 150 15.80 1.92 18.46
N GLU A 151 17.09 1.86 18.14
CA GLU A 151 18.09 2.86 18.55
C GLU A 151 18.03 4.14 17.71
N ALA A 152 17.45 4.09 16.51
CA ALA A 152 17.24 5.25 15.65
C ALA A 152 15.99 6.07 16.04
N ILE A 153 15.24 5.63 17.06
CA ILE A 153 14.12 6.39 17.61
C ILE A 153 14.71 7.59 18.38
N PRO A 154 14.42 8.84 17.98
CA PRO A 154 14.89 9.99 18.72
C PRO A 154 14.35 9.91 20.16
N PRO A 155 15.17 10.24 21.18
CA PRO A 155 14.72 10.21 22.56
C PRO A 155 13.48 11.08 22.68
N SER A 156 12.41 10.50 23.27
CA SER A 156 11.19 11.22 23.60
C SER A 156 11.56 12.55 24.27
N PRO A 157 11.12 13.72 23.75
CA PRO A 157 11.31 14.95 24.47
C PRO A 157 10.69 14.75 25.85
N ARG A 158 11.52 14.83 26.89
CA ARG A 158 11.08 14.64 28.27
C ARG A 158 9.96 15.65 28.55
N CYS A 159 8.82 15.15 29.02
CA CYS A 159 7.83 15.98 29.69
C CYS A 159 8.43 16.62 30.94
#